data_AF-A0A949LG64-F1
#
_entry.id   AF-A0A949LG64-F1
#
_cell.length_a   1.000
_cell.length_b   1.000
_cell.length_c   1.000
_cell.angle_alpha   90.00
_cell.angle_beta   90.00
_cell.angle_gamma   90.00
#
_symmetry.space_group_name_H-M   'P 1'
#
loop_
_entity.id
_entity.type
_entity.pdbx_description
1 polymer ?
#
loop_
_entity_poly.entity_id
_entity_poly.type
_entity_poly.pdbx_seq_one_letter_code
_entity_poly.pdbx_strand_id
1 'polypeptide(L)'
;MSTILTRFWRLITTPYEPEESFTGFLERAMSQESDRAAVTVAVLSAAESRRRFGGDLAKHGIQPVFVRVVNRSAESLRLQMVSLDPRYFTPLEAAAVNHFSITRRLSAFGAMAWLFVPLLGLLPLKIVTAWLANGRMDDVFSAGGFRLGPILPGDTAEGFVFTTLDLGTKVVHVRLSEVGGILRSLAHPQSAVPVDFVFTVPVPGIAADYLDEDFSALRAAAAPEPCDVRQLVARLEALPPATTNAAASRPGDPVNLVVIGPFEALLAAFAARWDACETVSLATCWKTVRAFLLGSNYRYSPVSPLHLFGRVQDLALQRVRHSINERLHLRLWLTPLMFEKAPVWVGQVSRDIGVRFTTRAWNLTTHRIDPNVDESRDYVIEDLLQAGRVQAAGYVDGVGPCTASAPKHNLTGDPYHTDGKRAVILVSATRGPSSLEASPSETGASLHG
;
A
#
# COMPACT_ATOMS: atom_id res chain seq x y z
N MET A 1 19.98 -6.98 -37.67
CA MET A 1 18.63 -6.65 -38.21
C MET A 1 17.49 -6.95 -37.23
N SER A 2 17.57 -7.97 -36.36
CA SER A 2 16.50 -8.35 -35.40
C SER A 2 16.08 -7.25 -34.40
N THR A 3 17.03 -6.47 -33.84
CA THR A 3 16.80 -5.48 -32.78
C THR A 3 16.12 -4.19 -33.21
N ILE A 4 16.31 -3.76 -34.47
CA ILE A 4 15.68 -2.54 -35.00
C ILE A 4 14.21 -2.81 -35.35
N LEU A 5 13.91 -3.96 -35.96
CA LEU A 5 12.54 -4.38 -36.23
C LEU A 5 11.73 -4.55 -34.95
N THR A 6 12.29 -5.15 -33.89
CA THR A 6 11.59 -5.28 -32.60
C THR A 6 11.35 -3.94 -31.94
N ARG A 7 12.30 -3.00 -32.02
CA ARG A 7 12.09 -1.62 -31.52
C ARG A 7 11.00 -0.89 -32.29
N PHE A 8 10.97 -1.04 -33.62
CA PHE A 8 9.91 -0.47 -34.46
C PHE A 8 8.54 -1.11 -34.18
N TRP A 9 8.48 -2.43 -33.99
CA TRP A 9 7.25 -3.14 -33.61
C TRP A 9 6.71 -2.71 -32.25
N ARG A 10 7.57 -2.50 -31.25
CA ARG A 10 7.20 -1.95 -29.93
C ARG A 10 6.76 -0.49 -29.98
N LEU A 11 7.13 0.23 -31.04
CA LEU A 11 6.68 1.60 -31.31
C LEU A 11 5.25 1.65 -31.85
N ILE A 12 4.72 0.55 -32.39
CA ILE A 12 3.36 0.47 -32.95
C ILE A 12 2.42 -0.46 -32.19
N THR A 13 2.94 -1.35 -31.34
CA THR A 13 2.15 -2.32 -30.59
C THR A 13 2.34 -2.21 -29.09
N THR A 14 1.34 -2.68 -28.36
CA THR A 14 1.35 -2.81 -26.91
C THR A 14 1.64 -4.27 -26.54
N PRO A 15 2.89 -4.62 -26.19
CA PRO A 15 3.24 -6.00 -25.86
C PRO A 15 2.65 -6.38 -24.51
N TYR A 16 1.85 -7.44 -24.49
CA TYR A 16 1.34 -8.10 -23.29
C TYR A 16 1.54 -9.61 -23.43
N GLU A 17 2.51 -10.13 -22.68
CA GLU A 17 3.01 -11.51 -22.79
C GLU A 17 3.06 -12.14 -21.38
N PRO A 18 1.90 -12.54 -20.81
CA PRO A 18 1.86 -13.29 -19.57
C PRO A 18 2.34 -14.74 -19.78
N GLU A 19 3.02 -15.29 -18.78
CA GLU A 19 3.43 -16.70 -18.72
C GLU A 19 2.40 -17.49 -17.92
N GLU A 20 1.28 -17.84 -18.56
CA GLU A 20 0.11 -18.40 -17.87
C GLU A 20 0.35 -19.78 -17.23
N SER A 21 1.31 -20.54 -17.75
CA SER A 21 1.72 -21.84 -17.21
C SER A 21 2.74 -21.73 -16.08
N PHE A 22 3.19 -20.53 -15.74
CA PHE A 22 4.16 -20.34 -14.67
C PHE A 22 3.60 -20.79 -13.32
N THR A 23 4.24 -21.79 -12.72
CA THR A 23 3.79 -22.43 -11.47
C THR A 23 4.89 -22.51 -10.41
N GLY A 24 6.04 -21.86 -10.61
CA GLY A 24 7.19 -21.94 -9.69
C GLY A 24 6.87 -21.49 -8.25
N PHE A 25 5.86 -20.64 -8.06
CA PHE A 25 5.38 -20.26 -6.73
C PHE A 25 4.81 -21.45 -5.92
N LEU A 26 4.38 -22.54 -6.58
CA LEU A 26 3.86 -23.74 -5.92
C LEU A 26 4.92 -24.54 -5.18
N GLU A 27 6.20 -24.39 -5.53
CA GLU A 27 7.32 -25.01 -4.79
C GLU A 27 7.35 -24.55 -3.31
N ARG A 28 6.77 -23.38 -3.04
CA ARG A 28 6.65 -22.77 -1.71
C ARG A 28 5.24 -22.82 -1.14
N ALA A 29 4.37 -23.64 -1.74
CA ALA A 29 3.01 -23.78 -1.26
C ALA A 29 2.98 -24.47 0.10
N MET A 30 2.17 -23.95 1.01
CA MET A 30 1.90 -24.55 2.30
C MET A 30 0.56 -25.26 2.24
N SER A 31 0.47 -26.47 2.81
CA SER A 31 -0.78 -27.22 2.90
C SER A 31 -1.13 -27.50 4.35
N GLN A 32 -2.42 -27.39 4.68
CA GLN A 32 -3.00 -27.84 5.94
C GLN A 32 -4.23 -28.68 5.62
N GLU A 33 -4.52 -29.64 6.48
CA GLU A 33 -5.63 -30.58 6.28
C GLU A 33 -6.46 -30.71 7.55
N SER A 34 -7.73 -31.04 7.35
CA SER A 34 -8.70 -31.42 8.36
C SER A 34 -9.52 -32.60 7.82
N ASP A 35 -10.37 -33.18 8.66
CA ASP A 35 -11.30 -34.24 8.24
C ASP A 35 -12.27 -33.78 7.12
N ARG A 36 -12.53 -32.47 7.01
CA ARG A 36 -13.54 -31.91 6.11
C ARG A 36 -12.96 -31.25 4.87
N ALA A 37 -11.70 -30.82 4.90
CA ALA A 37 -11.06 -30.17 3.77
C ALA A 37 -9.52 -30.25 3.85
N ALA A 38 -8.88 -30.22 2.68
CA ALA A 38 -7.45 -29.92 2.56
C ALA A 38 -7.27 -28.62 1.79
N VAL A 39 -6.42 -27.73 2.31
CA VAL A 39 -6.19 -26.40 1.76
C VAL A 39 -4.71 -26.23 1.48
N THR A 40 -4.38 -25.82 0.26
CA THR A 40 -3.04 -25.43 -0.16
C THR A 40 -3.05 -23.94 -0.51
N VAL A 41 -2.09 -23.18 0.04
CA VAL A 41 -1.91 -21.75 -0.21
C VAL A 41 -0.49 -21.47 -0.69
N ALA A 42 -0.35 -20.63 -1.70
CA ALA A 42 0.93 -20.06 -2.09
C ALA A 42 0.81 -18.56 -2.37
N VAL A 43 1.75 -17.78 -1.86
CA VAL A 43 1.77 -16.31 -2.04
C VAL A 43 2.81 -15.94 -3.08
N LEU A 44 2.38 -15.22 -4.11
CA LEU A 44 3.25 -14.80 -5.20
C LEU A 44 4.06 -13.57 -4.77
N SER A 45 5.35 -13.59 -5.09
CA SER A 45 6.21 -12.41 -5.09
C SER A 45 5.85 -11.47 -6.24
N ALA A 46 6.35 -10.23 -6.19
CA ALA A 46 6.17 -9.26 -7.28
C ALA A 46 6.71 -9.77 -8.63
N ALA A 47 7.85 -10.50 -8.61
CA ALA A 47 8.46 -11.03 -9.83
C ALA A 47 7.65 -12.19 -10.42
N GLU A 48 7.24 -13.14 -9.59
CA GLU A 48 6.37 -14.26 -9.99
C GLU A 48 5.02 -13.76 -10.50
N SER A 49 4.43 -12.78 -9.81
CA SER A 49 3.19 -12.12 -10.23
C SER A 49 3.33 -11.46 -11.61
N ARG A 50 4.45 -10.76 -11.87
CA ARG A 50 4.72 -10.14 -13.18
C ARG A 50 4.85 -11.18 -14.29
N ARG A 51 5.51 -12.30 -14.01
CA ARG A 51 5.61 -13.40 -14.98
C ARG A 51 4.24 -14.00 -15.25
N ARG A 52 3.49 -14.38 -14.20
CA ARG A 52 2.21 -15.08 -14.31
C ARG A 52 1.10 -14.27 -14.99
N PHE A 53 1.06 -12.96 -14.74
CA PHE A 53 -0.03 -12.08 -15.14
C PHE A 53 0.38 -10.98 -16.14
N GLY A 54 1.66 -10.85 -16.49
CA GLY A 54 2.14 -9.84 -17.44
C GLY A 54 2.00 -8.37 -16.97
N GLY A 55 1.52 -8.13 -15.74
CA GLY A 55 1.31 -6.81 -15.14
C GLY A 55 2.02 -6.66 -13.79
N ASP A 56 2.34 -5.42 -13.41
CA ASP A 56 3.03 -5.11 -12.15
C ASP A 56 2.01 -4.89 -11.02
N LEU A 57 1.39 -5.98 -10.57
CA LEU A 57 0.33 -5.95 -9.56
C LEU A 57 0.79 -5.34 -8.22
N ALA A 58 2.03 -5.62 -7.80
CA ALA A 58 2.59 -5.09 -6.56
C ALA A 58 2.67 -3.55 -6.56
N LYS A 59 2.84 -2.92 -7.72
CA LYS A 59 2.83 -1.45 -7.88
C LYS A 59 1.49 -0.82 -7.55
N HIS A 60 0.42 -1.60 -7.67
CA HIS A 60 -0.95 -1.18 -7.38
C HIS A 60 -1.42 -1.73 -6.02
N GLY A 61 -0.49 -2.19 -5.17
CA GLY A 61 -0.81 -2.73 -3.86
C GLY A 61 -1.55 -4.07 -3.91
N ILE A 62 -1.45 -4.82 -5.02
CA ILE A 62 -2.12 -6.11 -5.21
C ILE A 62 -1.10 -7.25 -5.09
N GLN A 63 -1.46 -8.28 -4.34
CA GLN A 63 -0.70 -9.52 -4.18
C GLN A 63 -1.60 -10.74 -4.44
N PRO A 64 -1.34 -11.48 -5.53
CA PRO A 64 -2.03 -12.73 -5.78
C PRO A 64 -1.68 -13.80 -4.74
N VAL A 65 -2.71 -14.43 -4.21
CA VAL A 65 -2.62 -15.61 -3.36
C VAL A 65 -3.27 -16.76 -4.11
N PHE A 66 -2.49 -17.76 -4.47
CA PHE A 66 -3.02 -19.02 -4.99
C PHE A 66 -3.66 -19.79 -3.83
N VAL A 67 -4.89 -20.24 -4.04
CA VAL A 67 -5.65 -21.05 -3.09
C VAL A 67 -6.18 -22.26 -3.83
N ARG A 68 -5.94 -23.46 -3.28
CA ARG A 68 -6.55 -24.71 -3.71
C ARG A 68 -7.24 -25.35 -2.52
N VAL A 69 -8.51 -25.69 -2.68
CA VAL A 69 -9.35 -26.32 -1.67
C VAL A 69 -9.86 -27.65 -2.22
N VAL A 70 -9.56 -28.74 -1.52
CA VAL A 70 -10.11 -30.06 -1.78
C VAL A 70 -11.20 -30.31 -0.74
N ASN A 71 -12.44 -30.48 -1.19
CA ASN A 71 -13.55 -30.76 -0.29
C ASN A 71 -13.60 -32.25 0.05
N ARG A 72 -13.41 -32.59 1.33
CA ARG A 72 -13.48 -33.97 1.86
C ARG A 72 -14.77 -34.22 2.66
N SER A 73 -15.63 -33.20 2.80
CA SER A 73 -16.88 -33.30 3.52
C SER A 73 -18.00 -33.86 2.65
N ALA A 74 -19.07 -34.34 3.29
CA ALA A 74 -20.30 -34.77 2.60
C ALA A 74 -21.15 -33.59 2.09
N GLU A 75 -20.79 -32.36 2.46
CA GLU A 75 -21.50 -31.13 2.13
C GLU A 75 -20.71 -30.29 1.15
N SER A 76 -21.40 -29.42 0.40
CA SER A 76 -20.70 -28.43 -0.41
C SER A 76 -20.06 -27.38 0.49
N LEU A 77 -18.80 -27.04 0.23
CA LEU A 77 -18.07 -25.99 0.96
C LEU A 77 -17.99 -24.72 0.13
N ARG A 78 -17.99 -23.56 0.77
CA ARG A 78 -17.76 -22.27 0.12
C ARG A 78 -16.64 -21.53 0.81
N LEU A 79 -15.68 -21.04 0.03
CA LEU A 79 -14.63 -20.16 0.48
C LEU A 79 -15.19 -18.78 0.83
N GLN A 80 -14.90 -18.30 2.05
CA GLN A 80 -15.18 -16.93 2.45
C GLN A 80 -14.02 -16.01 2.06
N MET A 81 -14.08 -15.39 0.89
CA MET A 81 -13.01 -14.49 0.40
C MET A 81 -12.69 -13.34 1.36
N VAL A 82 -13.70 -12.87 2.10
CA VAL A 82 -13.58 -11.79 3.08
C VAL A 82 -12.67 -12.17 4.25
N SER A 83 -12.58 -13.46 4.61
CA SER A 83 -11.64 -13.91 5.65
C SER A 83 -10.19 -13.85 5.17
N LEU A 84 -9.94 -14.07 3.87
CA LEU A 84 -8.60 -13.94 3.30
C LEU A 84 -8.17 -12.47 3.24
N ASP A 85 -9.02 -11.63 2.69
CA ASP A 85 -8.84 -10.18 2.70
C ASP A 85 -10.20 -9.49 2.52
N PRO A 86 -10.67 -8.68 3.47
CA PRO A 86 -11.92 -7.92 3.31
C PRO A 86 -11.82 -6.86 2.19
N ARG A 87 -10.62 -6.58 1.70
CA ARG A 87 -10.33 -5.63 0.61
C ARG A 87 -9.75 -6.33 -0.61
N TYR A 88 -10.11 -7.61 -0.83
CA TYR A 88 -9.71 -8.32 -2.04
C TYR A 88 -10.24 -7.62 -3.30
N PHE A 89 -9.53 -7.81 -4.40
CA PHE A 89 -9.89 -7.33 -5.72
C PHE A 89 -10.52 -8.47 -6.51
N THR A 90 -11.60 -8.18 -7.23
CA THR A 90 -12.08 -9.11 -8.26
C THR A 90 -11.02 -9.28 -9.35
N PRO A 91 -11.02 -10.39 -10.10
CA PRO A 91 -10.04 -10.59 -11.17
C PRO A 91 -10.01 -9.45 -12.19
N LEU A 92 -11.17 -8.91 -12.57
CA LEU A 92 -11.27 -7.81 -13.51
C LEU A 92 -10.84 -6.47 -12.91
N GLU A 93 -11.05 -6.21 -11.62
CA GLU A 93 -10.48 -5.03 -10.96
C GLU A 93 -8.95 -5.08 -10.95
N ALA A 94 -8.38 -6.25 -10.64
CA ALA A 94 -6.94 -6.45 -10.65
C ALA A 94 -6.32 -6.32 -12.06
N ALA A 95 -7.06 -6.73 -13.11
CA ALA A 95 -6.68 -6.51 -14.50
C ALA A 95 -6.78 -5.02 -14.88
N ALA A 96 -7.91 -4.37 -14.57
CA ALA A 96 -8.23 -2.99 -14.97
C ALA A 96 -7.18 -1.98 -14.48
N VAL A 97 -6.66 -2.13 -13.26
CA VAL A 97 -5.60 -1.24 -12.74
C VAL A 97 -4.27 -1.40 -13.49
N ASN A 98 -4.07 -2.51 -14.21
CA ASN A 98 -2.89 -2.76 -15.05
C ASN A 98 -3.13 -2.50 -16.54
N HIS A 99 -4.34 -2.07 -16.94
CA HIS A 99 -4.65 -1.79 -18.34
C HIS A 99 -3.74 -0.72 -18.94
N PHE A 100 -3.39 -0.93 -20.21
CA PHE A 100 -2.61 0.01 -20.99
C PHE A 100 -3.50 1.19 -21.40
N SER A 101 -3.15 2.41 -20.95
CA SER A 101 -3.78 3.66 -21.37
C SER A 101 -2.79 4.57 -22.11
N ILE A 102 -3.16 4.97 -23.32
CA ILE A 102 -2.35 5.87 -24.16
C ILE A 102 -2.72 7.34 -23.93
N THR A 103 -4.01 7.62 -23.69
CA THR A 103 -4.52 8.97 -23.42
C THR A 103 -3.92 9.55 -22.14
N ARG A 104 -3.74 8.73 -21.09
CA ARG A 104 -3.08 9.12 -19.83
C ARG A 104 -1.60 9.47 -20.02
N ARG A 105 -0.92 8.88 -21.00
CA ARG A 105 0.47 9.22 -21.32
C ARG A 105 0.58 10.55 -22.07
N LEU A 106 -0.33 10.84 -23.00
CA LEU A 106 -0.32 12.08 -23.78
C LEU A 106 -0.62 13.32 -22.92
N SER A 107 -1.55 13.21 -21.97
CA SER A 107 -1.88 14.32 -21.06
C SER A 107 -0.72 14.71 -20.13
N ALA A 108 0.16 13.78 -19.78
CA ALA A 108 1.33 14.03 -18.95
C ALA A 108 2.39 14.94 -19.62
N PHE A 109 2.37 15.07 -20.95
CA PHE A 109 3.34 15.88 -21.68
C PHE A 109 2.91 17.34 -21.91
N GLY A 110 1.67 17.72 -21.58
CA GLY A 110 1.17 19.09 -21.70
C GLY A 110 1.47 19.72 -23.06
N ALA A 111 1.98 20.97 -23.08
CA ALA A 111 2.37 21.68 -24.29
C ALA A 111 3.48 20.98 -25.12
N MET A 112 4.23 20.04 -24.52
CA MET A 112 5.26 19.26 -25.20
C MET A 112 4.68 18.18 -26.12
N ALA A 113 3.38 17.90 -26.04
CA ALA A 113 2.69 16.95 -26.91
C ALA A 113 2.86 17.28 -28.41
N TRP A 114 3.10 18.55 -28.75
CA TRP A 114 3.37 19.01 -30.11
C TRP A 114 4.65 18.40 -30.72
N LEU A 115 5.66 18.03 -29.93
CA LEU A 115 6.86 17.33 -30.42
C LEU A 115 6.55 15.91 -30.90
N PHE A 116 5.42 15.35 -30.49
CA PHE A 116 4.98 14.00 -30.84
C PHE A 116 3.93 14.00 -31.97
N VAL A 117 3.65 15.15 -32.60
CA VAL A 117 2.74 15.26 -33.76
C VAL A 117 3.07 14.26 -34.89
N PRO A 118 4.34 14.02 -35.26
CA PRO A 118 4.67 13.01 -36.27
C PRO A 118 4.29 11.57 -35.86
N LEU A 119 4.22 11.29 -34.55
CA LEU A 119 3.85 10.00 -33.99
C LEU A 119 2.33 9.82 -33.84
N LEU A 120 1.52 10.87 -34.04
CA LEU A 120 0.05 10.77 -34.01
C LEU A 120 -0.48 9.82 -35.08
N GLY A 121 0.22 9.65 -36.20
CA GLY A 121 -0.14 8.66 -37.23
C GLY A 121 -0.11 7.21 -36.72
N LEU A 122 0.67 6.91 -35.66
CA LEU A 122 0.75 5.59 -35.05
C LEU A 122 -0.26 5.40 -33.90
N LEU A 123 -0.94 6.48 -33.49
CA LEU A 123 -1.85 6.49 -32.36
C LEU A 123 -3.03 5.53 -32.53
N PRO A 124 -3.73 5.46 -33.70
CA PRO A 124 -4.84 4.52 -33.88
C PRO A 124 -4.40 3.07 -33.71
N LEU A 125 -3.25 2.69 -34.29
CA LEU A 125 -2.71 1.33 -34.20
C LEU A 125 -2.31 0.99 -32.75
N LYS A 126 -1.72 1.94 -32.03
CA LYS A 126 -1.45 1.75 -30.59
C LYS A 126 -2.73 1.59 -29.77
N ILE A 127 -3.78 2.37 -30.03
CA ILE A 127 -5.05 2.28 -29.31
C ILE A 127 -5.68 0.90 -29.52
N VAL A 128 -5.74 0.42 -30.77
CA VAL A 128 -6.29 -0.90 -31.09
C VAL A 128 -5.48 -2.01 -30.41
N THR A 129 -4.15 -1.95 -30.49
CA THR A 129 -3.29 -2.98 -29.85
C THR A 129 -3.34 -2.93 -28.33
N ALA A 130 -3.51 -1.76 -27.72
CA ALA A 130 -3.75 -1.63 -26.28
C ALA A 130 -5.11 -2.21 -25.87
N TRP A 131 -6.16 -1.97 -26.66
CA TRP A 131 -7.47 -2.55 -26.43
C TRP A 131 -7.44 -4.08 -26.50
N LEU A 132 -6.80 -4.66 -27.53
CA LEU A 132 -6.60 -6.11 -27.64
C LEU A 132 -5.79 -6.68 -26.47
N ALA A 133 -4.72 -5.99 -26.06
CA ALA A 133 -3.91 -6.39 -24.92
C ALA A 133 -4.69 -6.35 -23.60
N ASN A 134 -5.54 -5.34 -23.39
CA ASN A 134 -6.38 -5.23 -22.20
C ASN A 134 -7.46 -6.33 -22.18
N GLY A 135 -8.10 -6.63 -23.32
CA GLY A 135 -9.04 -7.75 -23.41
C GLY A 135 -8.38 -9.09 -23.07
N ARG A 136 -7.19 -9.35 -23.61
CA ARG A 136 -6.41 -10.54 -23.24
C ARG A 136 -6.02 -10.54 -21.76
N MET A 137 -5.74 -9.38 -21.16
CA MET A 137 -5.46 -9.27 -19.73
C MET A 137 -6.68 -9.65 -18.90
N ASP A 138 -7.87 -9.15 -19.26
CA ASP A 138 -9.13 -9.49 -18.61
C ASP A 138 -9.41 -11.00 -18.65
N ASP A 139 -9.15 -11.65 -19.79
CA ASP A 139 -9.30 -13.10 -19.95
C ASP A 139 -8.34 -13.87 -19.04
N VAL A 140 -7.06 -13.50 -19.00
CA VAL A 140 -6.04 -14.18 -18.18
C VAL A 140 -6.35 -14.07 -16.69
N PHE A 141 -6.75 -12.89 -16.23
CA PHE A 141 -7.10 -12.68 -14.83
C PHE A 141 -8.39 -13.44 -14.49
N SER A 142 -9.42 -13.35 -15.33
CA SER A 142 -10.70 -14.04 -15.09
C SER A 142 -10.56 -15.56 -15.13
N ALA A 143 -9.72 -16.10 -16.01
CA ALA A 143 -9.43 -17.53 -16.09
C ALA A 143 -8.61 -18.03 -14.89
N GLY A 144 -7.65 -17.22 -14.42
CA GLY A 144 -6.83 -17.57 -13.25
C GLY A 144 -7.51 -17.31 -11.90
N GLY A 145 -8.49 -16.41 -11.83
CA GLY A 145 -9.15 -16.03 -10.60
C GLY A 145 -9.90 -17.17 -9.91
N PHE A 146 -9.86 -17.21 -8.59
CA PHE A 146 -10.62 -18.19 -7.81
C PHE A 146 -12.12 -17.96 -8.01
N ARG A 147 -12.82 -18.97 -8.51
CA ARG A 147 -14.26 -18.88 -8.78
C ARG A 147 -15.06 -19.06 -7.48
N LEU A 148 -15.74 -18.00 -7.07
CA LEU A 148 -16.66 -18.03 -5.93
C LEU A 148 -17.88 -18.89 -6.26
N GLY A 149 -17.98 -20.04 -5.61
CA GLY A 149 -19.10 -20.96 -5.74
C GLY A 149 -19.03 -22.08 -4.70
N PRO A 150 -20.08 -22.90 -4.59
CA PRO A 150 -20.00 -24.13 -3.81
C PRO A 150 -19.01 -25.11 -4.47
N ILE A 151 -18.08 -25.62 -3.67
CA ILE A 151 -17.17 -26.71 -3.99
C ILE A 151 -17.90 -27.98 -3.58
N LEU A 152 -18.29 -28.82 -4.55
CA LEU A 152 -19.09 -30.00 -4.27
C LEU A 152 -18.30 -31.03 -3.44
N PRO A 153 -18.97 -31.97 -2.76
CA PRO A 153 -18.31 -33.09 -2.07
C PRO A 153 -17.35 -33.84 -3.01
N GLY A 154 -16.09 -34.00 -2.60
CA GLY A 154 -15.05 -34.66 -3.39
C GLY A 154 -14.41 -33.79 -4.49
N ASP A 155 -14.98 -32.63 -4.80
CA ASP A 155 -14.41 -31.73 -5.82
C ASP A 155 -13.25 -30.90 -5.28
N THR A 156 -12.45 -30.39 -6.22
CA THR A 156 -11.37 -29.44 -5.95
C THR A 156 -11.66 -28.13 -6.66
N ALA A 157 -11.50 -27.02 -5.94
CA ALA A 157 -11.51 -25.68 -6.52
C ALA A 157 -10.17 -24.99 -6.29
N GLU A 158 -9.64 -24.37 -7.32
CA GLU A 158 -8.39 -23.63 -7.25
C GLU A 158 -8.41 -22.36 -8.09
N GLY A 159 -7.52 -21.43 -7.74
CA GLY A 159 -7.33 -20.19 -8.45
C GLY A 159 -6.67 -19.12 -7.59
N PHE A 160 -6.56 -17.92 -8.13
CA PHE A 160 -5.96 -16.79 -7.46
C PHE A 160 -7.01 -15.90 -6.80
N VAL A 161 -6.77 -15.60 -5.53
CA VAL A 161 -7.42 -14.51 -4.81
C VAL A 161 -6.49 -13.30 -4.87
N PHE A 162 -6.94 -12.21 -5.49
CA PHE A 162 -6.15 -10.98 -5.58
C PHE A 162 -6.34 -10.19 -4.28
N THR A 163 -5.42 -10.36 -3.34
CA THR A 163 -5.47 -9.67 -2.06
C THR A 163 -4.65 -8.39 -2.11
N THR A 164 -4.72 -7.58 -1.06
CA THR A 164 -3.76 -6.50 -0.85
C THR A 164 -2.35 -7.01 -0.58
N LEU A 165 -1.35 -6.21 -0.93
CA LEU A 165 0.05 -6.50 -0.73
C LEU A 165 0.43 -6.43 0.76
N ASP A 166 1.02 -7.51 1.27
CA ASP A 166 1.67 -7.56 2.58
C ASP A 166 3.17 -7.79 2.37
N LEU A 167 4.01 -7.02 3.06
CA LEU A 167 5.46 -7.13 2.96
C LEU A 167 6.03 -8.07 4.03
N GLY A 168 7.07 -8.83 3.68
CA GLY A 168 7.76 -9.79 4.55
C GLY A 168 6.97 -11.09 4.73
N THR A 169 5.85 -11.04 5.46
CA THR A 169 5.03 -12.22 5.75
C THR A 169 3.56 -11.92 5.52
N LYS A 170 2.88 -12.85 4.85
CA LYS A 170 1.44 -12.75 4.60
C LYS A 170 0.69 -13.76 5.45
N VAL A 171 -0.28 -13.28 6.22
CA VAL A 171 -1.22 -14.13 6.95
C VAL A 171 -2.41 -14.38 6.01
N VAL A 172 -2.69 -15.65 5.71
CA VAL A 172 -3.81 -16.06 4.88
C VAL A 172 -4.77 -16.88 5.72
N HIS A 173 -5.95 -16.33 6.01
CA HIS A 173 -7.00 -16.99 6.76
C HIS A 173 -8.06 -17.54 5.81
N VAL A 174 -8.05 -18.86 5.63
CA VAL A 174 -8.99 -19.59 4.78
C VAL A 174 -10.13 -20.12 5.65
N ARG A 175 -11.30 -19.47 5.57
CA ARG A 175 -12.53 -19.94 6.21
C ARG A 175 -13.44 -20.60 5.17
N LEU A 176 -13.84 -21.83 5.44
CA LEU A 176 -14.77 -22.61 4.63
C LEU A 176 -16.09 -22.80 5.39
N SER A 177 -17.20 -22.46 4.76
CA SER A 177 -18.54 -22.67 5.31
C SER A 177 -19.31 -23.68 4.49
N GLU A 178 -20.09 -24.53 5.14
CA GLU A 178 -21.02 -25.40 4.41
C GLU A 178 -22.12 -24.56 3.77
N VAL A 179 -22.43 -24.88 2.52
CA VAL A 179 -23.51 -24.24 1.78
C VAL A 179 -24.37 -25.33 1.16
N GLY A 180 -25.48 -25.62 1.82
CA GLY A 180 -26.51 -26.54 1.33
C GLY A 180 -27.62 -25.85 0.54
N GLY A 181 -28.54 -26.65 -0.01
CA GLY A 181 -29.77 -26.13 -0.60
C GLY A 181 -30.63 -25.39 0.42
N ILE A 182 -31.27 -24.29 0.00
CA ILE A 182 -31.95 -23.35 0.91
C ILE A 182 -33.00 -24.02 1.81
N LEU A 183 -33.73 -25.01 1.30
CA LEU A 183 -34.73 -25.77 2.08
C LEU A 183 -34.10 -26.53 3.25
N ARG A 184 -32.90 -27.10 3.05
CA ARG A 184 -32.18 -27.82 4.09
C ARG A 184 -31.56 -26.88 5.11
N SER A 185 -31.00 -25.76 4.65
CA SER A 185 -30.44 -24.72 5.53
C SER A 185 -31.50 -24.09 6.43
N LEU A 186 -32.74 -23.93 5.94
CA LEU A 186 -33.87 -23.47 6.74
C LEU A 186 -34.38 -24.54 7.72
N ALA A 187 -34.33 -25.82 7.33
CA ALA A 187 -34.74 -26.93 8.20
C ALA A 187 -33.72 -27.23 9.31
N HIS A 188 -32.43 -26.94 9.08
CA HIS A 188 -31.33 -27.21 10.02
C HIS A 188 -30.43 -25.96 10.18
N PRO A 189 -30.89 -24.90 10.86
CA PRO A 189 -30.21 -23.61 10.90
C PRO A 189 -28.89 -23.58 11.70
N GLN A 190 -28.51 -24.64 12.42
CA GLN A 190 -27.39 -24.63 13.37
C GLN A 190 -26.24 -25.63 13.07
N SER A 191 -26.23 -26.33 11.93
CA SER A 191 -25.38 -27.53 11.83
C SER A 191 -23.97 -27.38 11.27
N ALA A 192 -23.52 -26.19 10.85
CA ALA A 192 -22.23 -26.07 10.17
C ALA A 192 -21.24 -25.15 10.90
N VAL A 193 -20.41 -25.73 11.77
CA VAL A 193 -19.20 -25.04 12.25
C VAL A 193 -18.29 -24.80 11.05
N PRO A 194 -17.83 -23.56 10.77
CA PRO A 194 -16.89 -23.32 9.69
C PRO A 194 -15.56 -24.04 9.94
N VAL A 195 -14.85 -24.39 8.88
CA VAL A 195 -13.50 -24.94 8.95
C VAL A 195 -12.52 -23.81 8.66
N ASP A 196 -11.62 -23.55 9.61
CA ASP A 196 -10.66 -22.45 9.55
C ASP A 196 -9.23 -22.98 9.39
N PHE A 197 -8.47 -22.38 8.49
CA PHE A 197 -7.04 -22.60 8.32
C PHE A 197 -6.31 -21.26 8.33
N VAL A 198 -5.23 -21.17 9.10
CA VAL A 198 -4.40 -19.95 9.16
C VAL A 198 -3.00 -20.28 8.70
N PHE A 199 -2.58 -19.64 7.62
CA PHE A 199 -1.24 -19.77 7.05
C PHE A 199 -0.45 -18.51 7.31
N THR A 200 0.81 -18.66 7.72
CA THR A 200 1.77 -17.55 7.81
C THR A 200 2.84 -17.82 6.77
N VAL A 201 2.73 -17.17 5.61
CA VAL A 201 3.54 -17.45 4.42
C VAL A 201 4.61 -16.37 4.25
N PRO A 202 5.91 -16.69 4.32
CA PRO A 202 6.97 -15.74 4.00
C PRO A 202 6.94 -15.43 2.50
N VAL A 203 7.08 -14.16 2.14
CA VAL A 203 7.03 -13.70 0.74
C VAL A 203 8.47 -13.45 0.24
N PRO A 204 9.03 -14.31 -0.63
CA PRO A 204 10.39 -14.16 -1.12
C PRO A 204 10.51 -13.05 -2.17
N GLY A 205 11.73 -12.56 -2.38
CA GLY A 205 12.00 -11.40 -3.25
C GLY A 205 11.55 -10.06 -2.65
N ILE A 206 10.80 -10.09 -1.54
CA ILE A 206 10.82 -9.06 -0.50
C ILE A 206 11.95 -9.42 0.48
N ALA A 207 13.10 -9.83 -0.08
CA ALA A 207 14.26 -10.14 0.72
C ALA A 207 14.72 -8.81 1.32
N ALA A 208 14.77 -8.79 2.65
CA ALA A 208 15.40 -7.79 3.46
C ALA A 208 16.75 -7.34 2.85
N ASP A 209 17.48 -8.18 2.13
CA ASP A 209 18.78 -7.89 1.51
C ASP A 209 18.81 -6.67 0.55
N TYR A 210 17.77 -6.44 -0.27
CA TYR A 210 17.72 -5.25 -1.13
C TYR A 210 17.38 -3.97 -0.36
N LEU A 211 16.81 -4.12 0.83
CA LEU A 211 16.50 -3.04 1.74
C LEU A 211 17.66 -2.83 2.72
N ASP A 212 18.35 -3.87 3.17
CA ASP A 212 19.41 -3.79 4.17
C ASP A 212 20.69 -3.16 3.58
N GLU A 213 21.07 -3.47 2.32
CA GLU A 213 22.28 -2.90 1.69
C GLU A 213 22.18 -1.40 1.41
N ASP A 214 20.98 -0.88 1.17
CA ASP A 214 20.84 0.52 0.81
C ASP A 214 20.00 1.37 1.79
N PHE A 215 19.16 0.76 2.64
CA PHE A 215 18.70 1.40 3.87
C PHE A 215 19.88 1.63 4.80
N SER A 216 20.87 0.73 4.83
CA SER A 216 22.13 1.01 5.51
C SER A 216 22.88 2.19 4.87
N ALA A 217 22.69 2.51 3.59
CA ALA A 217 23.22 3.73 2.97
C ALA A 217 22.49 5.02 3.42
N LEU A 218 21.16 4.98 3.63
CA LEU A 218 20.41 6.06 4.30
C LEU A 218 20.78 6.17 5.79
N ARG A 219 21.01 5.02 6.45
CA ARG A 219 21.41 4.86 7.85
C ARG A 219 22.89 5.19 8.08
N ALA A 220 23.73 5.20 7.03
CA ALA A 220 25.17 5.44 7.15
C ALA A 220 25.53 6.90 7.46
N ALA A 221 24.61 7.84 7.25
CA ALA A 221 24.85 9.24 7.58
C ALA A 221 24.90 9.52 9.10
N ALA A 222 24.29 8.67 9.94
CA ALA A 222 24.29 8.81 11.40
C ALA A 222 24.23 7.45 12.10
N ALA A 223 25.05 7.24 13.14
CA ALA A 223 25.05 5.99 13.90
C ALA A 223 23.66 5.71 14.52
N PRO A 224 23.16 4.46 14.50
CA PRO A 224 21.90 4.13 15.15
C PRO A 224 21.95 4.45 16.65
N GLU A 225 20.90 5.08 17.15
CA GLU A 225 20.74 5.46 18.55
C GLU A 225 19.59 4.67 19.19
N PRO A 226 19.88 3.53 19.85
CA PRO A 226 18.88 2.80 20.62
C PRO A 226 18.32 3.69 21.72
N CYS A 227 17.00 3.73 21.84
CA CYS A 227 16.29 4.46 22.87
C CYS A 227 15.25 3.58 23.57
N ASP A 228 15.15 3.72 24.88
CA ASP A 228 13.99 3.25 25.63
C ASP A 228 12.79 4.19 25.43
N VAL A 229 11.63 3.82 25.95
CA VAL A 229 10.39 4.60 25.76
C VAL A 229 10.49 6.03 26.30
N ARG A 230 11.20 6.26 27.41
CA ARG A 230 11.33 7.59 28.03
C ARG A 230 12.27 8.46 27.19
N GLN A 231 13.37 7.87 26.74
CA GLN A 231 14.32 8.53 25.84
C GLN A 231 13.68 8.86 24.50
N LEU A 232 12.89 7.93 23.93
CA LEU A 232 12.15 8.15 22.71
C LEU A 232 11.22 9.36 22.84
N VAL A 233 10.38 9.39 23.87
CA VAL A 233 9.46 10.52 24.13
C VAL A 233 10.22 11.83 24.21
N ALA A 234 11.25 11.92 25.06
CA ALA A 234 12.04 13.14 25.22
C ALA A 234 12.73 13.58 23.92
N ARG A 235 13.20 12.63 23.09
CA ARG A 235 13.81 12.93 21.80
C ARG A 235 12.78 13.42 20.79
N LEU A 236 11.59 12.83 20.73
CA LEU A 236 10.50 13.25 19.84
C LEU A 236 9.96 14.64 20.18
N GLU A 237 9.86 14.96 21.48
CA GLU A 237 9.45 16.30 21.95
C GLU A 237 10.46 17.38 21.56
N ALA A 238 11.76 17.05 21.58
CA ALA A 238 12.84 17.96 21.24
C ALA A 238 13.05 18.17 19.72
N LEU A 239 12.37 17.40 18.86
CA LEU A 239 12.46 17.56 17.41
C LEU A 239 11.88 18.90 16.94
N PRO A 240 12.28 19.41 15.77
CA PRO A 240 11.69 20.61 15.20
C PRO A 240 10.15 20.50 15.13
N PRO A 241 9.41 21.55 15.54
CA PRO A 241 7.95 21.52 15.58
C PRO A 241 7.32 21.52 14.18
N ALA A 242 8.02 22.09 13.19
CA ALA A 242 7.55 22.23 11.82
C ALA A 242 8.69 21.97 10.83
N THR A 243 8.32 21.65 9.61
CA THR A 243 9.25 21.60 8.48
C THR A 243 9.72 23.01 8.11
N THR A 244 10.69 23.14 7.20
CA THR A 244 11.16 24.44 6.70
C THR A 244 11.29 24.47 5.19
N ASN A 245 11.56 25.68 4.65
CA ASN A 245 12.14 25.81 3.32
C ASN A 245 13.62 25.33 3.31
N ALA A 246 14.21 25.26 2.11
CA ALA A 246 15.60 24.83 1.93
C ALA A 246 16.62 25.68 2.72
N ALA A 247 16.35 26.97 2.90
CA ALA A 247 17.21 27.89 3.63
C ALA A 247 16.98 27.88 5.16
N ALA A 248 16.08 27.03 5.67
CA ALA A 248 15.65 26.98 7.07
C ALA A 248 15.18 28.33 7.65
N SER A 249 14.79 29.28 6.80
CA SER A 249 14.44 30.66 7.18
C SER A 249 12.95 30.86 7.44
N ARG A 250 12.11 29.92 6.98
CA ARG A 250 10.65 30.01 7.14
C ARG A 250 10.07 28.66 7.58
N PRO A 251 9.14 28.64 8.54
CA PRO A 251 8.43 27.44 8.93
C PRO A 251 7.45 27.00 7.84
N GLY A 252 7.29 25.69 7.71
CA GLY A 252 6.34 25.02 6.86
C GLY A 252 5.25 24.31 7.65
N ASP A 253 4.82 23.18 7.11
CA ASP A 253 3.77 22.36 7.70
C ASP A 253 4.27 21.69 9.00
N PRO A 254 3.37 21.44 9.98
CA PRO A 254 3.72 20.89 11.28
C PRO A 254 4.22 19.45 11.15
N VAL A 255 5.23 19.09 11.94
CA VAL A 255 5.74 17.72 11.98
C VAL A 255 4.90 16.91 12.96
N ASN A 256 3.71 16.51 12.53
CA ASN A 256 2.63 16.00 13.39
C ASN A 256 2.50 14.46 13.43
N LEU A 257 3.44 13.71 12.83
CA LEU A 257 3.38 12.24 12.76
C LEU A 257 4.74 11.61 13.09
N VAL A 258 4.72 10.44 13.72
CA VAL A 258 5.86 9.56 13.97
C VAL A 258 5.41 8.14 13.66
N VAL A 259 6.19 7.42 12.86
CA VAL A 259 5.94 6.02 12.50
C VAL A 259 7.15 5.20 12.91
N ILE A 260 6.96 4.18 13.73
CA ILE A 260 8.01 3.31 14.24
C ILE A 260 7.81 1.94 13.62
N GLY A 261 8.83 1.45 12.93
CA GLY A 261 8.77 0.17 12.25
C GLY A 261 9.69 0.08 11.05
N PRO A 262 10.07 -1.13 10.63
CA PRO A 262 10.88 -1.33 9.45
C PRO A 262 10.16 -0.78 8.21
N PHE A 263 10.92 -0.37 7.19
CA PHE A 263 10.39 0.31 6.00
C PHE A 263 9.32 -0.53 5.28
N GLU A 264 9.46 -1.86 5.35
CA GLU A 264 8.52 -2.86 4.85
C GLU A 264 7.19 -2.80 5.60
N ALA A 265 7.21 -2.74 6.92
CA ALA A 265 5.97 -2.61 7.69
C ALA A 265 5.28 -1.27 7.38
N LEU A 266 6.05 -0.21 7.21
CA LEU A 266 5.56 1.10 6.81
C LEU A 266 4.91 1.05 5.42
N LEU A 267 5.64 0.58 4.40
CA LEU A 267 5.09 0.46 3.06
C LEU A 267 3.89 -0.47 3.02
N ALA A 268 3.88 -1.59 3.75
CA ALA A 268 2.72 -2.48 3.81
C ALA A 268 1.50 -1.82 4.48
N ALA A 269 1.74 -0.99 5.50
CA ALA A 269 0.70 -0.24 6.18
C ALA A 269 0.03 0.78 5.25
N PHE A 270 0.82 1.50 4.44
CA PHE A 270 0.30 2.57 3.60
C PHE A 270 -0.03 2.15 2.14
N ALA A 271 0.72 1.24 1.50
CA ALA A 271 0.63 0.95 0.07
C ALA A 271 -0.69 0.30 -0.39
N ALA A 272 -1.44 -0.32 0.54
CA ALA A 272 -2.73 -0.91 0.21
C ALA A 272 -3.89 0.10 0.22
N ARG A 273 -3.67 1.35 0.64
CA ARG A 273 -4.72 2.37 0.86
C ARG A 273 -4.34 3.79 0.41
N TRP A 274 -3.05 4.02 0.20
CA TRP A 274 -2.47 5.31 -0.20
C TRP A 274 -1.77 5.14 -1.54
N ASP A 275 -2.14 5.98 -2.50
CA ASP A 275 -1.48 6.04 -3.79
C ASP A 275 -0.08 6.64 -3.61
N ALA A 276 0.98 5.91 -3.95
CA ALA A 276 2.27 6.56 -4.12
C ALA A 276 2.12 7.68 -5.18
N CYS A 277 2.62 8.89 -4.92
CA CYS A 277 2.62 9.98 -5.90
C CYS A 277 3.23 9.48 -7.22
N GLU A 278 2.37 9.23 -8.22
CA GLU A 278 2.66 8.60 -9.52
C GLU A 278 3.62 7.40 -9.52
N THR A 279 3.06 6.19 -9.44
CA THR A 279 3.58 4.97 -10.07
C THR A 279 5.08 4.68 -9.88
N VAL A 280 5.55 4.71 -8.65
CA VAL A 280 6.88 4.26 -8.29
C VAL A 280 6.85 2.73 -8.19
N SER A 281 7.37 2.02 -9.21
CA SER A 281 7.56 0.57 -9.09
C SER A 281 8.54 0.30 -7.94
N LEU A 282 8.41 -0.81 -7.21
CA LEU A 282 9.35 -1.20 -6.15
C LEU A 282 10.81 -1.24 -6.66
N ALA A 283 11.02 -1.51 -7.95
CA ALA A 283 12.34 -1.46 -8.61
C ALA A 283 12.81 -0.03 -8.98
N THR A 284 11.88 0.92 -9.15
CA THR A 284 12.14 2.35 -9.42
C THR A 284 12.27 3.16 -8.14
N CYS A 285 11.57 2.77 -7.07
CA CYS A 285 11.71 3.36 -5.72
C CYS A 285 13.19 3.40 -5.35
N TRP A 286 13.87 2.28 -5.59
CA TRP A 286 15.26 2.13 -5.20
C TRP A 286 16.28 2.77 -6.16
N LYS A 287 16.09 2.68 -7.49
CA LYS A 287 16.96 3.42 -8.45
C LYS A 287 16.85 4.93 -8.29
N THR A 288 15.70 5.44 -7.86
CA THR A 288 15.50 6.86 -7.54
C THR A 288 16.19 7.23 -6.23
N VAL A 289 16.19 6.37 -5.20
CA VAL A 289 17.02 6.55 -4.00
C VAL A 289 18.52 6.53 -4.35
N ARG A 290 18.94 5.66 -5.28
CA ARG A 290 20.31 5.61 -5.80
C ARG A 290 20.70 6.86 -6.62
N ALA A 291 19.75 7.47 -7.35
CA ALA A 291 19.93 8.75 -8.02
C ALA A 291 19.87 9.95 -7.04
N PHE A 292 19.31 9.75 -5.84
CA PHE A 292 19.31 10.71 -4.75
C PHE A 292 20.69 10.85 -4.08
N LEU A 293 21.49 9.76 -4.09
CA LEU A 293 22.81 9.71 -3.47
C LEU A 293 23.95 10.15 -4.42
N LEU A 294 23.79 10.00 -5.74
CA LEU A 294 24.70 10.57 -6.75
C LEU A 294 24.03 11.77 -7.41
N GLY A 295 24.25 12.95 -6.84
CA GLY A 295 23.61 14.19 -7.22
C GLY A 295 23.43 14.37 -8.73
N SER A 296 22.18 14.54 -9.14
CA SER A 296 21.81 15.43 -10.24
C SER A 296 20.28 15.55 -10.30
N ASN A 297 19.81 16.80 -10.35
CA ASN A 297 18.47 17.26 -10.68
C ASN A 297 17.53 16.17 -11.22
N TYR A 298 16.58 15.71 -10.40
CA TYR A 298 15.50 14.85 -10.87
C TYR A 298 14.11 15.38 -10.55
N ARG A 299 13.28 15.23 -11.59
CA ARG A 299 12.09 15.99 -11.95
C ARG A 299 10.88 15.07 -11.80
N TYR A 300 10.38 14.87 -10.58
CA TYR A 300 9.14 14.15 -10.31
C TYR A 300 8.43 14.78 -9.10
N SER A 301 7.27 15.38 -9.29
CA SER A 301 6.45 15.92 -8.19
C SER A 301 5.01 16.13 -8.64
N PRO A 302 4.05 15.77 -7.78
CA PRO A 302 2.91 16.65 -7.54
C PRO A 302 2.87 17.17 -6.09
N VAL A 303 3.96 17.04 -5.32
CA VAL A 303 4.07 17.51 -3.92
C VAL A 303 5.33 18.36 -3.73
N SER A 304 5.18 19.61 -3.26
CA SER A 304 6.31 20.52 -3.05
C SER A 304 7.26 20.02 -1.95
N PRO A 305 8.59 20.19 -2.13
CA PRO A 305 9.58 19.72 -1.17
C PRO A 305 9.50 20.52 0.14
N LEU A 306 9.48 19.80 1.26
CA LEU A 306 9.66 20.35 2.59
C LEU A 306 11.00 19.88 3.12
N HIS A 307 11.62 20.65 4.00
CA HIS A 307 12.92 20.32 4.57
C HIS A 307 12.79 20.02 6.06
N LEU A 308 13.51 18.99 6.50
CA LEU A 308 13.74 18.65 7.90
C LEU A 308 15.16 18.12 8.01
N PHE A 309 15.88 18.42 9.09
CA PHE A 309 17.29 18.02 9.25
C PHE A 309 18.21 18.48 8.09
N GLY A 310 17.90 19.64 7.49
CA GLY A 310 18.66 20.18 6.36
C GLY A 310 18.48 19.44 5.02
N ARG A 311 17.53 18.50 4.94
CA ARG A 311 17.29 17.68 3.74
C ARG A 311 15.80 17.56 3.41
N VAL A 312 15.51 17.23 2.17
CA VAL A 312 14.15 16.93 1.71
C VAL A 312 13.66 15.58 2.27
N GLN A 313 12.35 15.32 2.19
CA GLN A 313 11.73 14.08 2.66
C GLN A 313 12.31 12.82 2.00
N ASP A 314 12.41 11.73 2.76
CA ASP A 314 12.84 10.41 2.26
C ASP A 314 11.72 9.67 1.54
N LEU A 315 10.49 9.81 2.03
CA LEU A 315 9.31 9.20 1.45
C LEU A 315 8.18 10.22 1.36
N ALA A 316 7.45 10.21 0.24
CA ALA A 316 6.23 10.97 0.06
C ALA A 316 5.12 10.07 -0.49
N LEU A 317 3.97 10.07 0.18
CA LEU A 317 2.78 9.29 -0.17
C LEU A 317 1.59 10.25 -0.29
N GLN A 318 0.63 9.91 -1.15
CA GLN A 318 -0.63 10.64 -1.24
C GLN A 318 -1.80 9.68 -1.10
N ARG A 319 -2.97 10.18 -0.72
CA ARG A 319 -4.21 9.42 -0.86
C ARG A 319 -5.24 10.26 -1.57
N VAL A 320 -5.74 9.73 -2.68
CA VAL A 320 -6.78 10.36 -3.49
C VAL A 320 -8.14 9.79 -3.07
N ARG A 321 -9.14 10.65 -2.82
CA ARG A 321 -10.53 10.21 -2.63
C ARG A 321 -11.27 10.08 -3.95
N HIS A 322 -11.56 11.22 -4.59
CA HIS A 322 -12.41 11.29 -5.80
C HIS A 322 -11.85 12.23 -6.89
N SER A 323 -10.89 13.12 -6.57
CA SER A 323 -10.23 13.98 -7.56
C SER A 323 -8.82 14.41 -7.13
N ILE A 324 -8.05 14.97 -8.06
CA ILE A 324 -6.70 15.53 -7.83
C ILE A 324 -6.69 16.68 -6.80
N ASN A 325 -7.83 17.31 -6.54
CA ASN A 325 -7.94 18.52 -5.72
C ASN A 325 -8.22 18.25 -4.24
N GLU A 326 -8.50 16.99 -3.87
CA GLU A 326 -8.77 16.54 -2.50
C GLU A 326 -7.84 15.37 -2.17
N ARG A 327 -6.72 15.68 -1.52
CA ARG A 327 -5.65 14.71 -1.28
C ARG A 327 -5.15 14.78 0.14
N LEU A 328 -4.75 13.63 0.67
CA LEU A 328 -4.01 13.56 1.90
C LEU A 328 -2.54 13.36 1.56
N HIS A 329 -1.67 14.30 1.95
CA HIS A 329 -0.24 14.26 1.68
C HIS A 329 0.50 13.83 2.93
N LEU A 330 1.34 12.82 2.79
CA LEU A 330 2.19 12.29 3.84
C LEU A 330 3.65 12.37 3.39
N ARG A 331 4.51 12.95 4.24
CA ARG A 331 5.96 13.00 4.04
C ARG A 331 6.66 12.43 5.26
N LEU A 332 7.72 11.65 5.06
CA LEU A 332 8.47 11.01 6.14
C LEU A 332 9.98 11.22 5.97
N TRP A 333 10.65 11.34 7.12
CA TRP A 333 12.09 11.45 7.28
C TRP A 333 12.56 10.39 8.28
N LEU A 334 13.56 9.60 7.89
CA LEU A 334 14.23 8.67 8.77
C LEU A 334 15.10 9.42 9.80
N THR A 335 14.99 9.02 11.07
CA THR A 335 15.84 9.52 12.16
C THR A 335 16.90 8.50 12.54
N PRO A 336 17.96 8.90 13.29
CA PRO A 336 18.90 7.95 13.88
C PRO A 336 18.31 7.09 15.01
N LEU A 337 17.13 7.45 15.52
CA LEU A 337 16.53 6.80 16.68
C LEU A 337 16.04 5.39 16.34
N MET A 338 16.28 4.46 17.26
CA MET A 338 15.83 3.07 17.18
C MET A 338 15.07 2.71 18.46
N PHE A 339 13.80 2.33 18.33
CA PHE A 339 12.98 1.85 19.45
C PHE A 339 12.73 0.35 19.24
N GLU A 340 13.09 -0.49 20.22
CA GLU A 340 12.94 -1.95 20.12
C GLU A 340 13.54 -2.58 18.84
N LYS A 341 14.69 -2.05 18.39
CA LYS A 341 15.36 -2.41 17.11
C LYS A 341 14.58 -2.03 15.84
N ALA A 342 13.48 -1.30 15.97
CA ALA A 342 12.75 -0.72 14.84
C ALA A 342 13.18 0.75 14.60
N PRO A 343 13.35 1.16 13.33
CA PRO A 343 13.68 2.54 13.01
C PRO A 343 12.50 3.48 13.27
N VAL A 344 12.81 4.71 13.68
CA VAL A 344 11.83 5.77 13.93
C VAL A 344 11.82 6.77 12.78
N TRP A 345 10.65 6.93 12.18
CA TRP A 345 10.37 7.90 11.13
C TRP A 345 9.56 9.04 11.69
N VAL A 346 9.92 10.26 11.30
CA VAL A 346 9.22 11.47 11.67
C VAL A 346 8.58 12.06 10.44
N GLY A 347 7.38 12.56 10.58
CA GLY A 347 6.50 12.82 9.47
C GLY A 347 5.67 14.08 9.58
N GLN A 348 5.20 14.49 8.41
CA GLN A 348 4.24 15.55 8.24
C GLN A 348 3.07 14.99 7.43
N VAL A 349 1.87 15.24 7.91
CA VAL A 349 0.64 14.88 7.22
C VAL A 349 -0.34 16.05 7.17
N SER A 350 -0.91 16.31 5.99
CA SER A 350 -1.88 17.37 5.76
C SER A 350 -2.86 17.00 4.66
N ARG A 351 -4.09 17.51 4.74
CA ARG A 351 -5.11 17.36 3.72
C ARG A 351 -5.21 18.63 2.87
N ASP A 352 -5.27 18.46 1.56
CA ASP A 352 -5.57 19.52 0.60
C ASP A 352 -7.09 19.57 0.39
N ILE A 353 -7.68 20.78 0.46
CA ILE A 353 -9.12 21.06 0.36
C ILE A 353 -9.48 21.90 -0.89
N GLY A 354 -8.55 22.06 -1.83
CA GLY A 354 -8.79 22.75 -3.10
C GLY A 354 -7.53 23.40 -3.68
N VAL A 355 -7.70 24.16 -4.76
CA VAL A 355 -6.63 24.90 -5.44
C VAL A 355 -6.91 26.40 -5.36
N ARG A 356 -5.89 27.19 -5.03
CA ARG A 356 -5.93 28.66 -4.99
C ARG A 356 -4.87 29.24 -5.92
N PHE A 357 -5.18 30.36 -6.57
CA PHE A 357 -4.17 31.15 -7.28
C PHE A 357 -3.15 31.76 -6.31
N THR A 358 -1.86 31.62 -6.60
CA THR A 358 -0.76 32.21 -5.81
C THR A 358 0.34 32.72 -6.72
N THR A 359 1.00 33.82 -6.35
CA THR A 359 2.22 34.30 -7.04
C THR A 359 3.49 33.63 -6.51
N ARG A 360 3.38 32.79 -5.47
CA ARG A 360 4.51 32.17 -4.77
C ARG A 360 4.93 30.82 -5.35
N ALA A 361 4.17 30.28 -6.31
CA ALA A 361 4.47 29.04 -7.02
C ALA A 361 4.57 29.32 -8.52
N TRP A 362 5.51 28.65 -9.20
CA TRP A 362 5.84 28.90 -10.61
C TRP A 362 4.67 28.62 -11.58
N ASN A 363 3.72 27.79 -11.18
CA ASN A 363 2.49 27.42 -11.90
C ASN A 363 1.28 28.28 -11.52
N LEU A 364 1.48 29.39 -10.78
CA LEU A 364 0.48 30.36 -10.36
C LEU A 364 -0.70 29.79 -9.54
N THR A 365 -0.61 28.54 -9.08
CA THR A 365 -1.66 27.81 -8.37
C THR A 365 -1.04 26.92 -7.30
N THR A 366 -1.57 26.97 -6.08
CA THR A 366 -1.14 26.13 -4.95
C THR A 366 -2.36 25.51 -4.28
N HIS A 367 -2.20 24.32 -3.72
CA HIS A 367 -3.27 23.66 -3.01
C HIS A 367 -3.49 24.36 -1.66
N ARG A 368 -4.75 24.56 -1.27
CA ARG A 368 -5.11 25.06 0.06
C ARG A 368 -5.16 23.86 0.99
N ILE A 369 -4.40 23.90 2.08
CA ILE A 369 -4.48 22.87 3.12
C ILE A 369 -5.69 23.10 4.03
N ASP A 370 -6.23 22.02 4.59
CA ASP A 370 -7.19 22.09 5.69
C ASP A 370 -6.51 22.74 6.90
N PRO A 371 -7.06 23.82 7.46
CA PRO A 371 -6.50 24.44 8.65
C PRO A 371 -6.46 23.52 9.87
N ASN A 372 -7.32 22.50 9.96
CA ASN A 372 -7.28 21.51 11.04
C ASN A 372 -6.35 20.35 10.67
N VAL A 373 -5.05 20.52 10.95
CA VAL A 373 -4.04 19.49 10.64
C VAL A 373 -4.12 18.25 11.55
N ASP A 374 -4.82 18.35 12.68
CA ASP A 374 -5.04 17.23 13.59
C ASP A 374 -6.04 16.22 13.00
N GLU A 375 -7.04 16.67 12.22
CA GLU A 375 -7.93 15.76 11.48
C GLU A 375 -7.12 14.87 10.53
N SER A 376 -6.18 15.46 9.79
CA SER A 376 -5.35 14.72 8.83
C SER A 376 -4.43 13.72 9.53
N ARG A 377 -3.92 14.09 10.71
CA ARG A 377 -3.09 13.24 11.57
C ARG A 377 -3.90 12.07 12.13
N ASP A 378 -5.05 12.33 12.72
CA ASP A 378 -5.86 11.33 13.40
C ASP A 378 -6.51 10.37 12.39
N TYR A 379 -6.84 10.88 11.19
CA TYR A 379 -7.25 10.05 10.06
C TYR A 379 -6.21 8.96 9.73
N VAL A 380 -4.91 9.26 9.78
CA VAL A 380 -3.86 8.24 9.54
C VAL A 380 -3.93 7.13 10.58
N ILE A 381 -4.13 7.48 11.85
CA ILE A 381 -4.24 6.49 12.93
C ILE A 381 -5.46 5.59 12.67
N GLU A 382 -6.64 6.18 12.45
CA GLU A 382 -7.88 5.43 12.19
C GLU A 382 -7.76 4.53 10.96
N ASP A 383 -7.15 5.04 9.89
CA ASP A 383 -6.97 4.31 8.65
C ASP A 383 -6.11 3.05 8.81
N LEU A 384 -5.00 3.20 9.55
CA LEU A 384 -4.08 2.09 9.82
C LEU A 384 -4.65 1.10 10.84
N LEU A 385 -5.40 1.58 11.85
CA LEU A 385 -6.12 0.72 12.79
C LEU A 385 -7.15 -0.14 12.05
N GLN A 386 -7.95 0.46 11.18
CA GLN A 386 -8.93 -0.27 10.36
C GLN A 386 -8.25 -1.29 9.43
N ALA A 387 -7.02 -1.02 8.99
CA ALA A 387 -6.24 -1.96 8.18
C ALA A 387 -5.64 -3.12 8.99
N GLY A 388 -5.76 -3.12 10.32
CA GLY A 388 -5.09 -4.09 11.20
C GLY A 388 -3.57 -3.92 11.22
N ARG A 389 -3.07 -2.71 10.96
CA ARG A 389 -1.65 -2.41 10.72
C ARG A 389 -0.96 -1.68 11.88
N VAL A 390 -1.63 -1.51 13.01
CA VAL A 390 -1.14 -0.79 14.18
C VAL A 390 -0.96 -1.77 15.33
N GLN A 391 0.26 -1.85 15.86
CA GLN A 391 0.54 -2.57 17.11
C GLN A 391 0.21 -1.68 18.33
N ALA A 392 0.58 -0.41 18.27
CA ALA A 392 0.26 0.60 19.28
C ALA A 392 0.19 1.99 18.63
N ALA A 393 -0.67 2.85 19.16
CA ALA A 393 -0.73 4.26 18.78
C ALA A 393 -0.91 5.14 20.03
N GLY A 394 -0.34 6.34 19.99
CA GLY A 394 -0.44 7.32 21.06
C GLY A 394 -0.03 8.70 20.58
N TYR A 395 0.10 9.63 21.52
CA TYR A 395 0.49 11.01 21.22
C TYR A 395 1.64 11.45 22.11
N VAL A 396 2.52 12.28 21.54
CA VAL A 396 3.59 12.97 22.25
C VAL A 396 3.53 14.45 21.92
N ASP A 397 3.99 15.33 22.80
CA ASP A 397 4.06 16.75 22.48
C ASP A 397 5.19 17.04 21.46
N GLY A 398 5.24 18.26 20.93
CA GLY A 398 6.41 18.73 20.18
C GLY A 398 6.14 19.66 19.00
N VAL A 399 4.91 19.77 18.51
CA VAL A 399 4.53 20.77 17.48
C VAL A 399 4.25 22.13 18.12
N GLY A 400 3.74 22.10 19.35
CA GLY A 400 3.29 23.27 20.11
C GLY A 400 1.93 23.78 19.63
N PRO A 401 0.96 23.96 20.54
CA PRO A 401 -0.43 24.24 20.17
C PRO A 401 -0.59 25.60 19.50
N CYS A 402 -1.57 25.70 18.60
CA CYS A 402 -2.08 26.97 18.09
C CYS A 402 -3.58 26.84 17.80
N THR A 403 -4.34 27.91 18.06
CA THR A 403 -5.80 27.90 17.94
C THR A 403 -6.25 28.48 16.61
N ALA A 404 -7.51 28.22 16.20
CA ALA A 404 -8.07 28.81 14.99
C ALA A 404 -8.10 30.35 15.01
N SER A 405 -8.19 30.97 16.20
CA SER A 405 -8.10 32.43 16.38
C SER A 405 -6.69 32.99 16.31
N ALA A 406 -5.67 32.16 16.52
CA ALA A 406 -4.25 32.53 16.45
C ALA A 406 -3.45 31.44 15.73
N PRO A 407 -3.70 31.23 14.42
CA PRO A 407 -3.12 30.11 13.68
C PRO A 407 -1.65 30.35 13.34
N LYS A 408 -0.89 29.26 13.21
CA LYS A 408 0.42 29.28 12.54
C LYS A 408 0.21 29.25 11.03
N HIS A 409 1.25 29.57 10.28
CA HIS A 409 1.19 29.61 8.82
C HIS A 409 2.33 28.80 8.22
N ASN A 410 2.05 28.07 7.15
CA ASN A 410 3.05 27.28 6.45
C ASN A 410 3.80 28.11 5.38
N LEU A 411 4.57 27.44 4.51
CA LEU A 411 5.38 28.09 3.48
C LEU A 411 4.55 28.77 2.38
N THR A 412 3.36 28.28 2.07
CA THR A 412 2.44 28.90 1.10
C THR A 412 1.71 30.09 1.73
N GLY A 413 1.63 30.13 3.06
CA GLY A 413 0.92 31.14 3.85
C GLY A 413 -0.49 30.71 4.20
N ASP A 414 -0.80 29.41 4.12
CA ASP A 414 -2.05 28.86 4.58
C ASP A 414 -2.04 28.73 6.11
N PRO A 415 -3.11 29.13 6.80
CA PRO A 415 -3.21 29.02 8.24
C PRO A 415 -3.47 27.57 8.65
N TYR A 416 -2.89 27.16 9.77
CA TYR A 416 -3.23 25.91 10.45
C TYR A 416 -3.32 26.08 11.97
N HIS A 417 -4.13 25.21 12.58
CA HIS A 417 -4.28 25.06 14.03
C HIS A 417 -4.07 23.59 14.42
N THR A 418 -3.58 23.38 15.63
CA THR A 418 -3.23 22.05 16.17
C THR A 418 -3.23 22.07 17.70
N ASP A 419 -3.55 20.93 18.31
CA ASP A 419 -3.38 20.63 19.73
C ASP A 419 -1.90 20.59 20.16
N GLY A 420 -0.96 20.65 19.21
CA GLY A 420 0.48 20.70 19.45
C GLY A 420 1.16 19.34 19.57
N LYS A 421 0.43 18.24 19.32
CA LYS A 421 0.90 16.87 19.48
C LYS A 421 1.34 16.24 18.16
N ARG A 422 2.18 15.22 18.28
CA ARG A 422 2.56 14.28 17.22
C ARG A 422 1.88 12.95 17.51
N ALA A 423 1.23 12.37 16.51
CA ALA A 423 0.76 10.99 16.58
C ALA A 423 1.97 10.06 16.48
N VAL A 424 2.09 9.08 17.37
CA VAL A 424 3.13 8.05 17.37
C VAL A 424 2.49 6.72 17.07
N ILE A 425 2.91 6.06 15.99
CA ILE A 425 2.33 4.80 15.51
C ILE A 425 3.42 3.75 15.42
N LEU A 426 3.30 2.68 16.20
CA LEU A 426 4.09 1.47 16.04
C LEU A 426 3.38 0.55 15.04
N VAL A 427 3.97 0.36 13.86
CA VAL A 427 3.34 -0.41 12.77
C VAL A 427 3.58 -1.91 12.93
N SER A 428 2.57 -2.69 12.59
CA SER A 428 2.63 -4.15 12.58
C SER A 428 3.04 -4.68 11.21
N ALA A 429 4.05 -5.57 11.18
CA ALA A 429 4.51 -6.23 9.96
C ALA A 429 3.43 -7.15 9.35
N THR A 430 2.59 -7.75 10.19
CA THR A 430 1.45 -8.58 9.80
C THR A 430 0.14 -7.88 10.13
N ARG A 431 -0.97 -8.26 9.48
CA ARG A 431 -2.29 -7.79 9.89
C ARG A 431 -2.65 -8.47 11.23
N GLY A 432 -3.01 -7.68 12.23
CA GLY A 432 -3.61 -8.19 13.46
C GLY A 432 -5.02 -8.76 13.19
N PRO A 433 -5.53 -9.65 14.05
CA PRO A 433 -6.92 -10.09 13.96
C PRO A 433 -7.84 -8.87 14.03
N SER A 434 -8.84 -8.81 13.15
CA SER A 434 -9.76 -7.67 13.11
C SER A 434 -10.51 -7.56 14.44
N SER A 435 -10.74 -6.34 14.92
CA SER A 435 -11.48 -6.06 16.17
C SER A 435 -12.91 -6.60 16.21
N LEU A 436 -13.42 -7.16 15.09
CA LEU A 436 -14.69 -7.88 15.02
C LEU A 436 -14.61 -9.32 15.56
N GLU A 437 -13.43 -9.84 15.89
CA GLU A 437 -13.24 -11.18 16.47
C GLU A 437 -12.97 -11.17 18.00
N ALA A 438 -12.99 -10.00 18.64
CA ALA A 438 -12.95 -9.93 20.10
C ALA A 438 -14.32 -10.28 20.69
N SER A 439 -14.64 -11.58 20.73
CA SER A 439 -15.74 -12.09 21.55
C SER A 439 -15.41 -11.88 23.03
N PRO A 440 -16.36 -11.44 23.88
CA PRO A 440 -16.09 -11.18 25.29
C PRO A 440 -15.79 -12.50 26.00
N SER A 441 -14.58 -12.63 26.54
CA SER A 441 -14.27 -13.74 27.42
C SER A 441 -15.08 -13.60 28.72
N GLU A 442 -15.75 -14.71 29.05
CA GLU A 442 -16.57 -14.91 30.22
C GLU A 442 -15.83 -14.51 31.51
N THR A 443 -16.28 -13.44 32.16
CA THR A 443 -16.04 -13.22 33.59
C THR A 443 -17.23 -13.76 34.36
N GLY A 444 -17.35 -15.09 34.39
CA GLY A 444 -18.18 -15.81 35.36
C GLY A 444 -17.42 -15.94 36.68
N ALA A 445 -17.33 -14.85 37.45
CA ALA A 445 -16.84 -14.93 38.82
C ALA A 445 -17.94 -15.50 39.71
N SER A 446 -17.75 -16.77 40.07
CA SER A 446 -18.42 -17.47 41.16
C SER A 446 -18.41 -16.64 42.44
N LEU A 447 -19.59 -16.30 42.95
CA LEU A 447 -19.79 -15.85 44.33
C LEU A 447 -20.38 -17.02 45.12
N HIS A 448 -19.48 -17.83 45.68
CA HIS A 448 -19.73 -18.58 46.91
C HIS A 448 -18.66 -18.17 47.92
N GLY A 449 -19.11 -17.59 49.03
CA GLY A 449 -18.29 -17.08 50.13
C GLY A 449 -19.10 -16.09 50.94
#